data_AF-A0A182X306-F1
#
_entry.id   AF-A0A182X306-F1
#
_cell.length_a   1.000
_cell.length_b   1.000
_cell.length_c   1.000
_cell.angle_alpha   90.00
_cell.angle_beta   90.00
_cell.angle_gamma   90.00
#
_symmetry.space_group_name_H-M   'P 1'
#
loop_
_entity.id
_entity.type
_entity.pdbx_description
1 polymer ?
#
loop_
_entity_poly.entity_id
_entity_poly.type
_entity_poly.pdbx_seq_one_letter_code
_entity_poly.pdbx_strand_id
1 'polypeptide(L)' 'MSTNKEKHDRGVHKMLSKLIVLSCLVAVAICESKLKVDVVSVPEGCTVKSKNGDMLTMHYTGKLTDGTKFDSR' A
#
# COMPACT_ATOMS: atom_id res chain seq x y z
N MET A 1 -11.79 -4.08 -49.98
CA MET A 1 -10.75 -3.42 -49.15
C MET A 1 -11.15 -3.21 -47.69
N SER A 2 -12.43 -2.95 -47.35
CA SER A 2 -12.86 -2.56 -45.98
C SER A 2 -12.73 -3.63 -44.89
N THR A 3 -12.83 -4.91 -45.21
CA THR A 3 -12.90 -6.00 -44.20
C THR A 3 -11.59 -6.25 -43.46
N ASN A 4 -10.44 -5.85 -44.04
CA ASN A 4 -9.12 -6.09 -43.45
C ASN A 4 -8.74 -4.99 -42.43
N LYS A 5 -9.18 -3.75 -42.67
CA LYS A 5 -8.98 -2.61 -41.75
C LYS A 5 -9.82 -2.77 -40.48
N GLU A 6 -11.06 -3.23 -40.60
CA GLU A 6 -11.94 -3.49 -39.45
C GLU A 6 -11.45 -4.67 -38.59
N LYS A 7 -10.83 -5.69 -39.20
CA LYS A 7 -10.16 -6.80 -38.47
C LYS A 7 -8.90 -6.31 -37.76
N HIS A 8 -8.12 -5.44 -38.39
CA HIS A 8 -6.94 -4.82 -37.79
C HIS A 8 -7.33 -3.96 -36.58
N ASP A 9 -8.31 -3.07 -36.72
CA ASP A 9 -8.77 -2.19 -35.62
C ASP A 9 -9.35 -3.01 -34.44
N ARG A 10 -10.10 -4.08 -34.70
CA ARG A 10 -10.53 -5.03 -33.65
C ARG A 10 -9.36 -5.73 -32.97
N GLY A 11 -8.32 -6.08 -33.73
CA GLY A 11 -7.09 -6.68 -33.20
C GLY A 11 -6.35 -5.71 -32.27
N VAL A 12 -6.24 -4.44 -32.68
CA VAL A 12 -5.64 -3.36 -31.90
C VAL A 12 -6.44 -3.11 -30.62
N HIS A 13 -7.77 -3.02 -30.68
CA HIS A 13 -8.63 -2.86 -29.51
C HIS A 13 -8.50 -4.02 -28.51
N LYS A 14 -8.42 -5.26 -29.02
CA LYS A 14 -8.27 -6.47 -28.20
C LYS A 14 -6.89 -6.57 -27.56
N MET A 15 -5.84 -6.13 -28.25
CA MET A 15 -4.49 -5.99 -27.69
C MET A 15 -4.44 -4.92 -26.61
N LEU A 16 -5.00 -3.74 -26.87
CA LEU A 16 -5.01 -2.61 -25.94
C LEU A 16 -5.79 -2.94 -24.65
N SER A 17 -6.95 -3.58 -24.79
CA SER A 17 -7.76 -4.03 -23.65
C SER A 17 -7.00 -5.03 -22.76
N LYS A 18 -6.29 -6.00 -23.36
CA LYS A 18 -5.46 -6.94 -22.61
C LYS A 18 -4.31 -6.25 -21.88
N LEU A 19 -3.70 -5.24 -22.49
CA LEU A 19 -2.61 -4.47 -21.90
C LEU A 19 -3.10 -3.65 -20.69
N ILE A 20 -4.27 -3.03 -20.80
CA ILE A 20 -4.91 -2.29 -19.70
C ILE A 20 -5.21 -3.23 -18.53
N VAL A 21 -5.84 -4.39 -18.78
CA VAL A 21 -6.14 -5.37 -17.73
C VAL A 21 -4.87 -5.85 -17.03
N LEU A 22 -3.81 -6.14 -17.79
CA LEU A 22 -2.51 -6.52 -17.22
C LEU A 22 -1.91 -5.41 -16.36
N SER A 23 -1.95 -4.16 -16.84
CA SER A 23 -1.48 -2.99 -16.09
C SER A 23 -2.25 -2.80 -14.78
N CYS A 24 -3.57 -2.97 -14.80
CA CYS A 24 -4.41 -2.89 -13.60
C CYS A 24 -4.07 -3.99 -12.59
N LEU A 25 -3.88 -5.22 -13.06
CA LEU A 25 -3.48 -6.35 -12.20
C LEU A 25 -2.12 -6.10 -11.54
N VAL A 26 -1.15 -5.58 -12.29
CA VAL A 26 0.14 -5.17 -11.75
C VAL A 26 -0.05 -4.09 -10.69
N ALA A 27 -0.78 -3.01 -10.99
CA ALA A 27 -1.02 -1.91 -10.05
C ALA A 27 -1.70 -2.36 -8.73
N VAL A 28 -2.61 -3.33 -8.77
CA VAL A 28 -3.22 -3.91 -7.56
C VAL A 28 -2.19 -4.69 -6.74
N ALA A 29 -1.31 -5.46 -7.39
CA ALA A 29 -0.30 -6.27 -6.71
C ALA A 29 0.77 -5.42 -5.99
N ILE A 30 1.10 -4.23 -6.49
CA ILE A 30 2.04 -3.30 -5.83
C ILE A 30 1.40 -2.41 -4.76
N CYS A 31 0.08 -2.43 -4.60
CA CYS A 31 -0.64 -1.60 -3.62
C CYS A 31 -0.80 -2.29 -2.25
N GLU A 32 0.22 -3.02 -1.79
CA GLU A 32 0.19 -3.67 -0.47
C GLU A 32 0.93 -2.81 0.57
N SER A 33 0.19 -1.98 1.30
CA SER A 33 0.72 -1.18 2.41
C SER A 33 0.53 -1.92 3.74
N LYS A 34 1.46 -2.81 4.09
CA LYS A 34 1.52 -3.38 5.44
C LYS A 34 1.97 -2.33 6.45
N LEU A 35 1.45 -2.42 7.66
CA LEU A 35 1.97 -1.62 8.78
C LEU A 35 3.41 -2.03 9.06
N LYS A 36 4.34 -1.08 8.97
CA LYS A 36 5.73 -1.26 9.38
C LYS A 36 5.88 -0.87 10.85
N VAL A 37 6.58 -1.70 11.62
CA VAL A 37 6.86 -1.46 13.04
C VAL A 37 8.37 -1.61 13.26
N ASP A 38 8.99 -0.56 13.79
CA ASP A 38 10.41 -0.54 14.13
C ASP A 38 10.56 -0.26 15.65
N VAL A 39 11.51 -0.93 16.30
CA VAL A 39 11.84 -0.70 17.71
C VAL A 39 13.00 0.30 17.78
N VAL A 40 12.73 1.52 18.25
CA VAL A 40 13.72 2.58 18.33
C VAL A 40 14.55 2.50 19.62
N SER A 41 13.96 2.05 20.72
CA SER A 41 14.64 1.84 21.99
C SER A 41 13.90 0.82 22.85
N VAL A 42 14.65 0.13 23.73
CA VAL A 42 14.11 -0.77 24.76
C VAL A 42 14.83 -0.46 26.06
N PRO A 43 14.12 -0.19 27.17
CA PRO A 43 14.75 0.01 28.46
C PRO A 43 15.50 -1.25 28.94
N GLU A 44 16.64 -1.05 29.60
CA GLU A 44 17.40 -2.15 30.19
C GLU A 44 16.57 -2.88 31.27
N GLY A 45 16.63 -4.22 31.27
CA GLY A 45 15.95 -5.04 32.26
C GLY A 45 14.41 -5.12 32.16
N CYS A 46 13.80 -4.51 31.14
CA CYS A 46 12.34 -4.61 30.95
C CYS A 46 11.95 -5.98 30.37
N THR A 47 11.36 -6.84 31.21
CA THR A 47 10.90 -8.18 30.81
C THR A 47 9.41 -8.22 30.47
N VAL A 48 8.66 -7.17 30.82
CA VAL A 48 7.22 -7.07 30.60
C VAL A 48 6.95 -6.55 29.19
N LYS A 49 6.10 -7.23 28.45
CA LYS A 49 5.60 -6.80 27.13
C LYS A 49 4.10 -6.60 27.19
N SER A 50 3.60 -5.59 26.47
CA SER A 50 2.17 -5.38 26.29
C SER A 50 1.53 -6.60 25.61
N LYS A 51 0.34 -6.97 26.06
CA LYS A 51 -0.47 -8.06 25.51
C LYS A 51 -1.91 -7.61 25.27
N ASN A 52 -2.67 -8.45 24.57
CA ASN A 52 -4.06 -8.17 24.27
C ASN A 52 -4.87 -8.01 25.57
N GLY A 53 -5.67 -6.94 25.65
CA GLY A 53 -6.48 -6.58 26.82
C GLY A 53 -5.78 -5.66 27.83
N ASP A 54 -4.49 -5.37 27.68
CA ASP A 54 -3.83 -4.39 28.55
C ASP A 54 -4.31 -2.96 28.25
N MET A 55 -4.50 -2.16 29.31
CA MET A 55 -4.67 -0.72 29.16
C MET A 55 -3.31 -0.05 29.11
N LEU A 56 -3.06 0.75 28.07
CA LEU A 56 -1.77 1.39 27.80
C LEU A 56 -1.89 2.91 27.93
N THR A 57 -0.87 3.55 28.49
CA THR A 57 -0.71 5.02 28.50
C THR A 57 0.55 5.38 27.74
N MET A 58 0.40 6.09 26.62
CA MET A 58 1.48 6.33 25.67
C MET A 58 1.70 7.83 25.47
N HIS A 59 2.97 8.22 25.31
CA HIS A 59 3.31 9.47 24.65
C HIS A 59 3.53 9.19 23.17
N TYR A 60 2.81 9.89 22.29
CA TYR A 60 2.87 9.65 20.85
C TYR A 60 2.99 10.94 20.05
N THR A 61 3.45 10.81 18.81
CA THR A 61 3.44 11.89 17.82
C THR A 61 2.98 11.34 16.49
N GLY A 62 1.87 11.87 15.97
CA GLY A 62 1.31 11.50 14.67
C GLY A 62 1.84 12.42 13.57
N LYS A 63 2.32 11.83 12.47
CA LYS A 63 2.80 12.54 11.28
C LYS A 63 2.23 11.91 10.00
N LEU A 64 1.97 12.73 9.00
CA LEU A 64 1.71 12.29 7.62
C LEU A 64 2.99 11.75 6.99
N THR A 65 2.88 11.10 5.82
CA THR A 65 4.03 10.51 5.11
C THR A 65 5.04 11.54 4.61
N ASP A 66 4.63 12.80 4.45
CA ASP A 66 5.49 13.94 4.15
C ASP A 66 6.20 14.51 5.39
N GLY A 67 5.93 13.95 6.57
CA GLY A 67 6.50 14.37 7.85
C GLY A 67 5.70 15.46 8.57
N THR A 68 4.64 16.01 7.97
CA THR A 68 3.78 17.03 8.60
C THR A 68 3.11 16.44 9.83
N LYS A 69 3.32 17.06 11.00
CA LYS A 69 2.71 16.63 12.27
C LYS A 69 1.23 17.01 12.29
N PHE A 70 0.37 16.08 12.70
CA PHE A 70 -1.06 16.33 12.87
C PHE A 70 -1.55 16.20 14.32
N ASP A 71 -0.84 15.46 15.20
CA ASP A 71 -1.20 15.32 16.62
C ASP A 71 0.00 14.93 17.50
N SER A 72 -0.13 15.11 18.81
CA SER A 72 0.74 14.55 19.86
C SER A 72 0.08 14.62 21.23
N ARG A 73 0.28 13.59 22.06
CA ARG A 73 -0.11 13.54 23.49
C ARG A 73 0.99 12.90 24.32
#